data_AF-A0A7D5Z0K5-F1
#
_entry.id   AF-A0A7D5Z0K5-F1
#
_cell.length_a   1.000
_cell.length_b   1.000
_cell.length_c   1.000
_cell.angle_alpha   90.00
_cell.angle_beta   90.00
_cell.angle_gamma   90.00
#
_symmetry.space_group_name_H-M   'P 1'
#
loop_
_entity.id
_entity.type
_entity.pdbx_description
1 polymer ?
#
loop_
_entity_poly.entity_id
_entity_poly.type
_entity_poly.pdbx_seq_one_letter_code
_entity_poly.pdbx_strand_id
1 'polypeptide(L)'
;MSSTTDKEATFKDLLFSVLFLKLLQPLRLGVKCVTILGSTSIFILQICAEKEHLKIVPPALMIPAMFEAKTEPASSFILETVYTTSFNMVCAAALILAGLAAASPMVSQSGGNYPAKSSSQGFHLVVNNTDPSRELSEPVHTMFLQSIHIGPPNSLFGTRTTRSRRVFYQNATEDELRSGNAHILSDAASQSITYGLSFRLEGDAAQGFVFRLDAGPGQKGVAMTPNHHPCAFLNVPGLAMCNRPVEYYRGRKMNLLKMFPNPTGNLWKMPEECTPVRLLPQCIPLPDAPKGVGPSHEFVQTTHCYKNVSAIDWSMYTPCDQVR
;
A
#
# COMPACT_ATOMS: atom_id res chain seq x y z
N MET A 1 45.66 10.53 -17.15
CA MET A 1 44.23 10.88 -17.13
C MET A 1 43.58 10.33 -18.39
N SER A 2 42.87 9.22 -18.29
CA SER A 2 41.88 8.72 -19.25
C SER A 2 40.91 7.84 -18.47
N SER A 3 39.63 7.99 -18.74
CA SER A 3 38.49 7.79 -17.83
C SER A 3 38.01 6.35 -17.70
N THR A 4 37.67 5.97 -16.47
CA THR A 4 37.05 4.69 -16.06
C THR A 4 35.52 4.65 -16.20
N THR A 5 34.90 5.58 -16.91
CA THR A 5 33.43 5.77 -16.95
C THR A 5 32.68 4.92 -17.97
N ASP A 6 33.34 4.25 -18.93
CA ASP A 6 32.61 3.55 -20.01
C ASP A 6 32.23 2.09 -19.72
N LYS A 7 32.74 1.49 -18.64
CA LYS A 7 32.44 0.07 -18.31
C LYS A 7 31.22 -0.11 -17.39
N GLU A 8 30.77 0.95 -16.72
CA GLU A 8 29.66 0.86 -15.75
C GLU A 8 28.28 1.01 -16.43
N ALA A 9 28.20 1.70 -17.57
CA ALA A 9 26.96 1.83 -18.36
C ALA A 9 26.55 0.49 -18.98
N THR A 10 27.50 -0.25 -19.56
CA THR A 10 27.22 -1.52 -20.26
C THR A 10 26.73 -2.63 -19.32
N PHE A 11 27.09 -2.59 -18.04
CA PHE A 11 26.67 -3.59 -17.05
C PHE A 11 25.24 -3.33 -16.54
N LYS A 12 24.84 -2.06 -16.37
CA LYS A 12 23.48 -1.69 -15.96
C LYS A 12 22.46 -1.99 -17.06
N ASP A 13 22.84 -1.80 -18.32
CA ASP A 13 21.98 -2.07 -19.48
C ASP A 13 21.73 -3.58 -19.71
N LEU A 14 22.72 -4.42 -19.41
CA LEU A 14 22.58 -5.88 -19.46
C LEU A 14 21.67 -6.39 -18.33
N LEU A 15 21.79 -5.81 -17.13
CA LEU A 15 21.00 -6.22 -15.96
C LEU A 15 19.52 -5.87 -16.13
N PHE A 16 19.22 -4.71 -16.74
CA PHE A 16 17.85 -4.26 -16.99
C PHE A 16 17.15 -5.17 -18.01
N SER A 17 17.86 -5.58 -19.06
CA SER A 17 17.34 -6.47 -20.10
C SER A 17 17.01 -7.87 -19.56
N VAL A 18 17.83 -8.42 -18.65
CA VAL A 18 17.62 -9.74 -18.05
C VAL A 18 16.49 -9.72 -17.01
N LEU A 19 16.33 -8.63 -16.25
CA LEU A 19 15.21 -8.48 -15.30
C LEU A 19 13.87 -8.35 -16.03
N PHE A 20 13.84 -7.62 -17.15
CA PHE A 20 12.62 -7.39 -17.92
C PHE A 20 12.11 -8.67 -18.62
N LEU A 21 13.02 -9.52 -19.12
CA LEU A 21 12.63 -10.84 -19.67
C LEU A 21 12.03 -11.78 -18.61
N LYS A 22 12.51 -11.74 -17.36
CA LYS A 22 11.94 -12.54 -16.27
C LYS A 22 10.56 -12.05 -15.82
N LEU A 23 10.28 -10.75 -15.93
CA LEU A 23 8.97 -10.17 -15.61
C LEU A 23 7.88 -10.50 -16.64
N LEU A 24 8.26 -10.87 -17.88
CA LEU A 24 7.32 -11.26 -18.94
C LEU A 24 6.96 -12.76 -18.93
N GLN A 25 7.63 -13.59 -18.12
CA GLN A 25 7.37 -15.04 -18.04
C GLN A 25 5.95 -15.46 -17.55
N PRO A 26 5.19 -14.69 -16.73
CA PRO A 26 3.85 -15.13 -16.33
C PRO A 26 2.76 -14.83 -17.37
N LEU A 27 3.07 -14.04 -18.41
CA LEU A 27 2.18 -13.84 -19.55
C LEU A 27 2.43 -14.99 -20.53
N ARG A 28 1.53 -15.98 -20.59
CA ARG A 28 1.51 -17.04 -21.62
C ARG A 28 1.21 -16.48 -23.02
N LEU A 29 1.95 -15.47 -23.45
CA LEU A 29 1.96 -14.98 -24.81
C LEU A 29 3.12 -15.69 -25.51
N GLY A 30 2.83 -16.36 -26.63
CA GLY A 30 3.82 -17.02 -27.48
C GLY A 30 4.75 -16.02 -28.16
N VAL A 31 5.57 -15.32 -27.38
CA VAL A 31 6.56 -14.36 -27.85
C VAL A 31 7.80 -15.16 -28.27
N LYS A 32 8.02 -15.26 -29.59
CA LYS A 32 9.18 -15.98 -30.14
C LYS A 32 10.41 -15.10 -30.32
N CYS A 33 10.31 -13.77 -30.32
CA CYS A 33 11.47 -12.88 -30.41
C CYS A 33 11.19 -11.49 -29.83
N VAL A 34 12.23 -10.88 -29.24
CA VAL A 34 12.26 -9.47 -28.80
C VAL A 34 13.50 -8.84 -29.42
N THR A 35 13.31 -7.80 -30.24
CA THR A 35 14.42 -7.03 -30.82
C THR A 35 14.41 -5.64 -30.20
N ILE A 36 15.52 -5.25 -29.59
CA ILE A 36 15.72 -3.91 -29.03
C ILE A 36 16.51 -3.11 -30.06
N LEU A 37 15.91 -2.05 -30.59
CA LEU A 37 16.60 -1.08 -31.44
C LEU A 37 16.70 0.24 -30.66
N GLY A 38 17.92 0.73 -30.46
CA GLY A 38 18.16 1.97 -29.74
C GLY A 38 19.50 2.61 -30.05
N SER A 39 19.46 3.93 -30.24
CA SER A 39 20.56 4.88 -30.09
C SER A 39 20.27 5.70 -28.82
N THR A 40 21.31 6.33 -28.26
CA THR A 40 21.56 6.79 -26.88
C THR A 40 20.47 7.54 -26.10
N SER A 41 19.25 7.72 -26.61
CA SER A 41 18.16 8.34 -25.85
C SER A 41 16.75 7.79 -26.11
N ILE A 42 16.54 6.82 -27.01
CA ILE A 42 15.21 6.23 -27.26
C ILE A 42 15.35 4.73 -27.54
N PHE A 43 14.59 3.91 -26.79
CA PHE A 43 14.45 2.47 -27.04
C PHE A 43 13.06 2.18 -27.57
N ILE A 44 12.98 1.53 -28.74
CA ILE A 44 11.72 1.04 -29.30
C ILE A 44 11.68 -0.47 -29.11
N LEU A 45 10.65 -0.96 -28.42
CA LEU A 45 10.42 -2.38 -28.21
C LEU A 45 9.42 -2.89 -29.25
N GLN A 46 9.87 -3.77 -30.15
CA GLN A 46 8.99 -4.40 -31.13
C GLN A 46 8.79 -5.88 -30.75
N ILE A 47 7.53 -6.25 -30.51
CA ILE A 47 7.12 -7.62 -30.16
C ILE A 47 6.34 -8.21 -31.34
N CYS A 48 6.79 -9.35 -31.86
CA CYS A 48 6.07 -10.10 -32.89
C CYS A 48 5.38 -11.31 -32.27
N ALA A 49 4.07 -11.48 -32.52
CA ALA A 49 3.29 -12.65 -32.15
C ALA A 49 2.71 -13.34 -33.40
N GLU A 50 2.73 -14.67 -33.42
CA GLU A 50 2.22 -15.50 -34.52
C GLU A 50 0.72 -15.76 -34.34
N LYS A 51 -0.05 -15.58 -35.42
CA LYS A 51 -1.52 -15.63 -35.40
C LYS A 51 -1.98 -17.05 -35.70
N GLU A 52 -2.29 -17.86 -34.68
CA GLU A 52 -2.99 -19.14 -34.87
C GLU A 52 -4.33 -19.22 -34.12
N HIS A 53 -5.38 -19.44 -34.93
CA HIS A 53 -6.71 -20.00 -34.65
C HIS A 53 -7.47 -19.54 -33.40
N LEU A 54 -8.07 -18.34 -33.45
CA LEU A 54 -9.27 -18.03 -32.66
C LEU A 54 -10.53 -18.39 -33.47
N LYS A 55 -11.33 -19.34 -32.97
CA LYS A 55 -12.66 -19.67 -33.52
C LYS A 55 -13.62 -18.50 -33.29
N ILE A 56 -14.32 -18.12 -34.36
CA ILE A 56 -15.34 -17.06 -34.43
C ILE A 56 -16.67 -17.59 -33.89
N VAL A 57 -17.35 -16.80 -33.06
CA VAL A 57 -18.81 -16.80 -32.86
C VAL A 57 -19.28 -15.34 -32.94
N PRO A 58 -20.13 -14.91 -33.89
CA PRO A 58 -20.70 -13.55 -33.97
C PRO A 58 -22.17 -13.53 -33.50
N PRO A 59 -22.93 -12.39 -33.52
CA PRO A 59 -22.64 -10.96 -33.79
C PRO A 59 -23.08 -10.07 -32.58
N ALA A 60 -23.06 -8.72 -32.52
CA ALA A 60 -23.43 -7.69 -33.48
C ALA A 60 -23.07 -6.25 -33.00
N LEU A 61 -23.00 -5.32 -33.98
CA LEU A 61 -22.96 -3.83 -33.90
C LEU A 61 -21.70 -3.20 -33.26
N MET A 62 -21.00 -2.21 -33.82
CA MET A 62 -21.22 -1.24 -34.91
C MET A 62 -19.86 -0.66 -35.37
N ILE A 63 -19.77 -0.40 -36.69
CA ILE A 63 -19.12 0.73 -37.41
C ILE A 63 -17.64 1.12 -37.08
N PRO A 64 -16.72 1.08 -38.08
CA PRO A 64 -15.42 1.73 -37.99
C PRO A 64 -15.47 3.16 -38.55
N ALA A 65 -14.80 4.10 -37.88
CA ALA A 65 -14.39 5.36 -38.49
C ALA A 65 -12.85 5.46 -38.38
N MET A 66 -12.20 5.41 -39.54
CA MET A 66 -10.81 5.81 -39.71
C MET A 66 -10.69 7.32 -39.50
N PHE A 67 -9.63 7.78 -38.83
CA PHE A 67 -9.16 9.16 -38.95
C PHE A 67 -7.70 9.10 -39.43
N GLU A 68 -7.52 9.57 -40.66
CA GLU A 68 -6.24 9.88 -41.29
C GLU A 68 -5.99 11.39 -41.07
N ALA A 69 -4.79 11.75 -40.63
CA ALA A 69 -4.41 13.12 -40.37
C ALA A 69 -3.94 13.80 -41.67
N LYS A 70 -4.51 14.98 -41.98
CA LYS A 70 -3.85 15.95 -42.87
C LYS A 70 -4.33 17.39 -42.59
N THR A 71 -3.35 18.27 -42.72
CA THR A 71 -3.22 19.71 -42.45
C THR A 71 -4.24 20.67 -43.11
N GLU A 72 -4.58 21.73 -42.35
CA GLU A 72 -5.03 23.14 -42.61
C GLU A 72 -5.20 23.71 -44.05
N PRO A 73 -5.82 24.91 -44.27
CA PRO A 73 -6.79 25.69 -43.46
C PRO A 73 -7.96 26.32 -44.28
N ALA A 74 -8.79 27.14 -43.59
CA ALA A 74 -9.69 28.19 -44.07
C ALA A 74 -11.08 27.81 -44.62
N SER A 75 -12.14 28.21 -43.89
CA SER A 75 -13.12 29.22 -44.33
C SER A 75 -14.35 29.24 -43.42
N SER A 76 -14.79 30.46 -43.11
CA SER A 76 -16.01 30.83 -42.41
C SER A 76 -17.29 30.32 -43.07
N PHE A 77 -18.28 29.90 -42.28
CA PHE A 77 -19.68 29.99 -42.67
C PHE A 77 -20.55 30.43 -41.48
N ILE A 78 -21.20 31.57 -41.65
CA ILE A 78 -22.29 32.11 -40.84
C ILE A 78 -23.60 31.59 -41.46
N LEU A 79 -24.56 31.17 -40.63
CA LEU A 79 -25.98 31.31 -40.95
C LEU A 79 -26.80 31.45 -39.66
N GLU A 80 -27.20 32.68 -39.36
CA GLU A 80 -28.44 33.00 -38.64
C GLU A 80 -29.62 32.65 -39.59
N THR A 81 -30.85 32.31 -39.19
CA THR A 81 -31.83 33.17 -38.52
C THR A 81 -33.15 32.39 -38.30
N VAL A 82 -33.68 32.41 -37.06
CA VAL A 82 -35.06 32.66 -36.58
C VAL A 82 -36.27 32.20 -37.43
N TYR A 83 -37.25 31.52 -36.80
CA TYR A 83 -38.67 32.00 -36.70
C TYR A 83 -39.45 31.33 -35.54
N THR A 84 -40.20 32.21 -34.87
CA THR A 84 -41.19 32.08 -33.79
C THR A 84 -42.45 31.29 -34.24
N THR A 85 -43.45 30.85 -33.45
CA THR A 85 -44.22 31.41 -32.32
C THR A 85 -45.25 30.35 -31.86
N SER A 86 -45.42 30.21 -30.54
CA SER A 86 -46.70 30.19 -29.76
C SER A 86 -47.82 29.12 -29.90
N PHE A 87 -48.41 28.83 -28.72
CA PHE A 87 -49.71 28.21 -28.38
C PHE A 87 -49.83 26.67 -28.33
N ASN A 88 -49.73 26.09 -27.13
CA ASN A 88 -50.93 25.80 -26.31
C ASN A 88 -50.56 25.20 -24.95
N MET A 89 -51.13 25.84 -23.93
CA MET A 89 -51.20 25.43 -22.54
C MET A 89 -52.20 24.28 -22.41
N VAL A 90 -51.72 23.07 -22.09
CA VAL A 90 -52.56 21.96 -21.62
C VAL A 90 -51.87 21.28 -20.43
N CYS A 91 -52.57 21.38 -19.30
CA CYS A 91 -52.56 20.52 -18.12
C CYS A 91 -51.22 19.99 -17.59
N ALA A 92 -50.81 20.66 -16.51
CA ALA A 92 -50.08 20.08 -15.40
C ALA A 92 -50.57 18.66 -15.04
N ALA A 93 -49.61 17.72 -14.94
CA ALA A 93 -49.49 16.66 -13.93
C ALA A 93 -48.74 15.43 -14.50
N ALA A 94 -47.41 15.51 -14.69
CA ALA A 94 -46.62 14.30 -14.97
C ALA A 94 -45.10 14.45 -14.73
N LEU A 95 -44.63 15.27 -13.79
CA LEU A 95 -43.18 15.42 -13.53
C LEU A 95 -42.86 15.50 -12.03
N ILE A 96 -43.20 14.46 -11.26
CA ILE A 96 -42.58 14.20 -9.95
C ILE A 96 -42.36 12.70 -9.79
N LEU A 97 -41.43 12.11 -10.54
CA LEU A 97 -40.88 10.78 -10.25
C LEU A 97 -39.42 10.69 -10.71
N ALA A 98 -38.55 11.47 -10.06
CA ALA A 98 -37.11 11.26 -10.13
C ALA A 98 -36.48 11.88 -8.88
N GLY A 99 -36.41 11.14 -7.79
CA GLY A 99 -35.87 11.67 -6.53
C GLY A 99 -35.58 10.65 -5.45
N LEU A 100 -35.38 9.38 -5.81
CA LEU A 100 -34.81 8.39 -4.92
C LEU A 100 -33.69 7.70 -5.71
N ALA A 101 -32.55 8.38 -5.81
CA ALA A 101 -31.31 7.65 -5.98
C ALA A 101 -31.13 6.82 -4.71
N ALA A 102 -31.65 5.60 -4.74
CA ALA A 102 -31.32 4.60 -3.74
C ALA A 102 -29.79 4.50 -3.76
N ALA A 103 -29.16 4.96 -2.69
CA ALA A 103 -27.84 4.51 -2.33
C ALA A 103 -27.97 3.01 -2.03
N SER A 104 -28.03 2.20 -3.10
CA SER A 104 -27.94 0.76 -2.97
C SER A 104 -26.64 0.49 -2.24
N PRO A 105 -26.66 -0.19 -1.08
CA PRO A 105 -25.43 -0.68 -0.52
C PRO A 105 -24.84 -1.56 -1.62
N MET A 106 -23.69 -1.16 -2.17
CA MET A 106 -22.84 -2.11 -2.87
C MET A 106 -22.51 -3.17 -1.82
N VAL A 107 -23.32 -4.23 -1.78
CA VAL A 107 -22.95 -5.49 -1.17
C VAL A 107 -21.74 -5.92 -1.97
N SER A 108 -20.56 -5.59 -1.46
CA SER A 108 -19.32 -6.14 -1.96
C SER A 108 -19.42 -7.64 -1.73
N GLN A 109 -19.82 -8.36 -2.77
CA GLN A 109 -19.67 -9.81 -2.84
C GLN A 109 -18.17 -10.10 -2.89
N SER A 110 -17.55 -10.12 -1.72
CA SER A 110 -16.32 -10.88 -1.48
C SER A 110 -16.75 -12.08 -0.65
N GLY A 111 -16.64 -13.28 -1.21
CA GLY A 111 -17.17 -14.53 -0.65
C GLY A 111 -16.48 -15.05 0.61
N GLY A 112 -15.94 -14.16 1.46
CA GLY A 112 -15.37 -14.49 2.77
C GLY A 112 -16.10 -13.75 3.88
N ASN A 113 -16.21 -14.38 5.06
CA ASN A 113 -16.64 -13.70 6.26
C ASN A 113 -15.46 -12.87 6.77
N TYR A 114 -15.59 -11.54 6.85
CA TYR A 114 -14.53 -10.65 7.36
C TYR A 114 -15.04 -9.77 8.50
N PRO A 115 -14.18 -9.40 9.44
CA PRO A 115 -14.58 -8.54 10.55
C PRO A 115 -14.96 -7.14 10.05
N ALA A 116 -16.00 -6.57 10.64
CA ALA A 116 -16.47 -5.24 10.29
C ALA A 116 -15.38 -4.18 10.54
N LYS A 117 -15.04 -3.43 9.48
CA LYS A 117 -14.12 -2.30 9.55
C LYS A 117 -14.84 -1.03 10.01
N SER A 118 -14.11 -0.17 10.69
CA SER A 118 -14.43 1.24 10.93
C SER A 118 -13.31 2.08 10.29
N SER A 119 -13.27 3.38 10.60
CA SER A 119 -12.25 4.28 10.08
C SER A 119 -11.89 5.35 11.09
N SER A 120 -10.63 5.77 11.08
CA SER A 120 -10.14 6.90 11.87
C SER A 120 -8.85 7.45 11.26
N GLN A 121 -8.52 8.70 11.58
CA GLN A 121 -7.23 9.31 11.22
C GLN A 121 -6.09 8.80 12.12
N GLY A 122 -6.41 8.32 13.33
CA GLY A 122 -5.48 7.73 14.26
C GLY A 122 -5.74 6.25 14.48
N PHE A 123 -4.68 5.49 14.77
CA PHE A 123 -4.81 4.11 15.18
C PHE A 123 -3.68 3.69 16.11
N HIS A 124 -3.95 2.69 16.94
CA HIS A 124 -2.90 1.88 17.55
C HIS A 124 -2.62 0.67 16.66
N LEU A 125 -1.36 0.24 16.61
CA LEU A 125 -1.01 -1.04 15.97
C LEU A 125 -1.06 -2.14 17.02
N VAL A 126 -1.83 -3.19 16.75
CA VAL A 126 -2.04 -4.34 17.62
C VAL A 126 -1.40 -5.57 16.98
N VAL A 127 -0.60 -6.30 17.75
CA VAL A 127 0.07 -7.52 17.29
C VAL A 127 -0.94 -8.66 17.20
N ASN A 128 -0.99 -9.28 16.03
CA ASN A 128 -1.74 -10.50 15.78
C ASN A 128 -0.76 -11.61 15.38
N ASN A 129 -0.50 -12.55 16.30
CA ASN A 129 0.25 -13.76 15.96
C ASN A 129 -0.51 -14.56 14.90
N THR A 130 0.13 -14.83 13.76
CA THR A 130 -0.45 -15.57 12.63
C THR A 130 -0.14 -17.06 12.68
N ASP A 131 0.74 -17.51 13.58
CA ASP A 131 1.08 -18.90 13.83
C ASP A 131 1.14 -19.18 15.35
N PRO A 132 0.02 -19.57 15.96
CA PRO A 132 -0.04 -19.87 17.39
C PRO A 132 0.93 -20.96 17.84
N SER A 133 1.37 -21.86 16.93
CA SER A 133 2.34 -22.91 17.26
C SER A 133 3.75 -22.37 17.56
N ARG A 134 4.01 -21.11 17.15
CA ARG A 134 5.27 -20.40 17.35
C ARG A 134 5.14 -19.23 18.32
N GLU A 135 4.13 -19.20 19.18
CA GLU A 135 3.98 -18.13 20.17
C GLU A 135 5.20 -18.04 21.09
N LEU A 136 5.57 -16.82 21.48
CA LEU A 136 6.70 -16.60 22.38
C LEU A 136 6.35 -16.99 23.81
N SER A 137 7.36 -17.26 24.64
CA SER A 137 7.17 -17.57 26.07
C SER A 137 6.47 -16.43 26.82
N GLU A 138 6.71 -15.18 26.41
CA GLU A 138 5.89 -14.03 26.77
C GLU A 138 4.96 -13.72 25.58
N PRO A 139 3.65 -14.06 25.67
CA PRO A 139 2.74 -13.92 24.54
C PRO A 139 2.66 -12.48 24.05
N VAL A 140 2.68 -12.29 22.72
CA VAL A 140 2.59 -10.96 22.09
C VAL A 140 1.26 -10.71 21.40
N HIS A 141 0.43 -11.74 21.20
CA HIS A 141 -0.89 -11.61 20.60
C HIS A 141 -1.77 -10.62 21.39
N THR A 142 -2.49 -9.74 20.69
CA THR A 142 -3.26 -8.59 21.19
C THR A 142 -2.48 -7.47 21.89
N MET A 143 -1.15 -7.54 21.95
CA MET A 143 -0.36 -6.46 22.53
C MET A 143 -0.31 -5.24 21.59
N PHE A 144 -0.33 -4.04 22.17
CA PHE A 144 -0.07 -2.82 21.41
C PHE A 144 1.41 -2.68 21.08
N LEU A 145 1.70 -2.34 19.84
CA LEU A 145 3.02 -1.95 19.40
C LEU A 145 3.41 -0.61 20.00
N GLN A 146 4.63 -0.53 20.53
CA GLN A 146 5.17 0.63 21.21
C GLN A 146 6.59 0.92 20.75
N SER A 147 7.08 2.11 21.07
CA SER A 147 8.46 2.51 20.87
C SER A 147 9.33 2.09 22.06
N ILE A 148 10.44 1.43 21.79
CA ILE A 148 11.52 1.17 22.74
C ILE A 148 12.60 2.21 22.47
N HIS A 149 12.71 3.21 23.35
CA HIS A 149 13.67 4.29 23.19
C HIS A 149 15.11 3.78 23.36
N ILE A 150 15.99 4.08 22.41
CA ILE A 150 17.40 3.67 22.45
C ILE A 150 18.36 4.87 22.33
N GLY A 151 17.89 6.04 22.74
CA GLY A 151 18.61 7.32 22.68
C GLY A 151 17.98 8.27 21.65
N PRO A 152 17.98 9.60 21.85
CA PRO A 152 17.46 10.53 20.85
C PRO A 152 18.29 10.51 19.56
N PRO A 153 17.68 10.62 18.36
CA PRO A 153 16.25 10.64 18.04
C PRO A 153 15.67 9.24 17.71
N ASN A 154 16.23 8.19 18.29
CA ASN A 154 16.14 6.81 17.81
C ASN A 154 15.25 5.91 18.70
N SER A 155 14.40 5.12 18.07
CA SER A 155 13.63 4.08 18.77
C SER A 155 13.49 2.81 17.94
N LEU A 156 13.42 1.68 18.63
CA LEU A 156 12.99 0.40 18.05
C LEU A 156 11.48 0.24 18.22
N PHE A 157 10.89 -0.70 17.48
CA PHE A 157 9.54 -1.17 17.73
C PHE A 157 9.52 -2.44 18.55
N GLY A 158 8.60 -2.51 19.50
CA GLY A 158 8.40 -3.70 20.31
C GLY A 158 7.06 -3.69 21.04
N THR A 159 6.87 -4.68 21.91
CA THR A 159 5.73 -4.71 22.82
C THR A 159 6.21 -4.52 24.26
N ARG A 160 5.45 -3.77 25.06
CA ARG A 160 5.67 -3.61 26.50
C ARG A 160 4.30 -3.54 27.19
N THR A 161 4.28 -3.72 28.51
CA THR A 161 3.07 -3.67 29.36
C THR A 161 2.08 -2.56 28.95
N THR A 162 0.79 -2.85 29.12
CA THR A 162 -0.42 -2.15 28.61
C THR A 162 -0.57 -0.64 28.86
N ARG A 163 0.39 0.04 29.51
CA ARG A 163 0.25 1.40 30.02
C ARG A 163 0.45 2.53 29.00
N SER A 164 1.10 2.29 27.86
CA SER A 164 1.41 3.35 26.89
C SER A 164 1.02 2.95 25.47
N ARG A 165 -0.13 3.42 24.97
CA ARG A 165 -0.56 3.12 23.60
C ARG A 165 -0.15 4.26 22.68
N ARG A 166 0.86 4.00 21.83
CA ARG A 166 1.31 4.99 20.86
C ARG A 166 0.25 5.16 19.76
N VAL A 167 -0.09 6.40 19.44
CA VAL A 167 -0.98 6.73 18.32
C VAL A 167 -0.15 6.87 17.06
N PHE A 168 -0.55 6.17 16.01
CA PHE A 168 0.00 6.26 14.67
C PHE A 168 -1.05 6.86 13.74
N TYR A 169 -0.58 7.42 12.63
CA TYR A 169 -1.42 7.90 11.56
C TYR A 169 -0.74 7.65 10.22
N GLN A 170 -1.54 7.50 9.17
CA GLN A 170 -1.04 7.42 7.80
C GLN A 170 -1.03 8.82 7.20
N ASN A 171 0.11 9.22 6.64
CA ASN A 171 0.28 10.52 6.00
C ASN A 171 0.71 10.32 4.55
N ALA A 172 -0.04 10.90 3.62
CA ALA A 172 0.24 10.84 2.19
C ALA A 172 -0.57 11.90 1.46
N THR A 173 0.01 12.53 0.45
CA THR A 173 -0.78 13.20 -0.59
C THR A 173 -1.60 12.19 -1.39
N GLU A 174 -2.56 12.66 -2.20
CA GLU A 174 -3.34 11.77 -3.06
C GLU A 174 -2.45 11.00 -4.05
N ASP A 175 -1.44 11.66 -4.62
CA ASP A 175 -0.49 11.05 -5.55
C ASP A 175 0.41 10.02 -4.86
N GLU A 176 0.84 10.30 -3.62
CA GLU A 176 1.59 9.33 -2.80
C GLU A 176 0.73 8.12 -2.45
N LEU A 177 -0.54 8.32 -2.08
CA LEU A 177 -1.44 7.21 -1.80
C LEU A 177 -1.67 6.35 -3.05
N ARG A 178 -1.85 6.98 -4.22
CA ARG A 178 -2.05 6.30 -5.51
C ARG A 178 -0.82 5.53 -5.97
N SER A 179 0.37 6.07 -5.71
CA SER A 179 1.65 5.41 -6.03
C SER A 179 2.15 4.45 -4.95
N GLY A 180 1.35 4.23 -3.89
CA GLY A 180 1.71 3.34 -2.79
C GLY A 180 2.84 3.88 -1.90
N ASN A 181 3.16 5.17 -1.97
CA ASN A 181 4.25 5.84 -1.27
C ASN A 181 3.81 6.52 0.05
N ALA A 182 2.76 6.01 0.69
CA ALA A 182 2.34 6.53 1.98
C ALA A 182 3.39 6.27 3.09
N HIS A 183 3.21 6.98 4.19
CA HIS A 183 4.05 6.91 5.39
C HIS A 183 3.20 6.58 6.62
N ILE A 184 3.76 5.81 7.56
CA ILE A 184 3.20 5.65 8.91
C ILE A 184 4.02 6.48 9.90
N LEU A 185 3.35 7.42 10.56
CA LEU A 185 3.97 8.41 11.43
C LEU A 185 3.35 8.34 12.83
N SER A 186 4.04 8.91 13.81
CA SER A 186 3.58 9.07 15.18
C SER A 186 4.18 10.32 15.80
N ASP A 187 3.37 11.10 16.48
CA ASP A 187 3.86 12.20 17.31
C ASP A 187 4.29 11.61 18.66
N ALA A 188 5.56 11.79 19.02
CA ALA A 188 6.02 11.39 20.35
C ALA A 188 5.57 12.40 21.41
N ALA A 189 5.89 12.09 22.68
CA ALA A 189 5.52 12.91 23.83
C ALA A 189 6.00 14.38 23.74
N SER A 190 7.04 14.68 22.94
CA SER A 190 7.28 16.06 22.49
C SER A 190 6.51 16.32 21.21
N GLN A 191 5.42 17.05 21.34
CA GLN A 191 4.49 17.45 20.26
C GLN A 191 5.12 18.22 19.08
N SER A 192 6.43 18.44 19.07
CA SER A 192 7.16 19.19 18.05
C SER A 192 7.94 18.32 17.06
N ILE A 193 8.02 17.00 17.27
CA ILE A 193 8.81 16.10 16.44
C ILE A 193 7.95 14.93 15.99
N THR A 194 7.80 14.80 14.68
CA THR A 194 7.22 13.63 14.02
C THR A 194 8.24 12.51 13.96
N TYR A 195 7.81 11.30 14.29
CA TYR A 195 8.60 10.10 14.17
C TYR A 195 8.01 9.19 13.12
N GLY A 196 8.83 8.77 12.16
CA GLY A 196 8.41 7.96 11.05
C GLY A 196 8.84 6.51 11.20
N LEU A 197 7.92 5.60 10.87
CA LEU A 197 8.22 4.18 10.79
C LEU A 197 9.12 3.91 9.59
N SER A 198 10.20 3.18 9.82
CA SER A 198 11.09 2.68 8.76
C SER A 198 11.63 1.30 9.14
N PHE A 199 12.27 0.64 8.18
CA PHE A 199 13.04 -0.57 8.46
C PHE A 199 14.34 -0.53 7.68
N ARG A 200 15.39 -1.09 8.26
CA ARG A 200 16.70 -1.18 7.59
C ARG A 200 17.43 -2.43 8.03
N LEU A 201 18.37 -2.86 7.21
CA LEU A 201 19.26 -3.94 7.59
C LEU A 201 20.26 -3.43 8.62
N GLU A 202 20.33 -4.08 9.77
CA GLU A 202 21.31 -3.79 10.81
C GLU A 202 22.04 -5.09 11.16
N GLY A 203 23.36 -5.10 10.99
CA GLY A 203 24.16 -6.31 11.21
C GLY A 203 24.05 -7.33 10.06
N ASP A 204 23.98 -8.60 10.42
CA ASP A 204 23.94 -9.72 9.46
C ASP A 204 22.57 -9.82 8.76
N ALA A 205 22.59 -10.01 7.43
CA ALA A 205 21.41 -10.28 6.60
C ALA A 205 20.54 -11.41 7.17
N ALA A 206 21.12 -12.45 7.75
CA ALA A 206 20.36 -13.55 8.36
C ALA A 206 19.46 -13.11 9.53
N GLN A 207 19.72 -11.95 10.14
CA GLN A 207 18.96 -11.44 11.28
C GLN A 207 17.71 -10.65 10.89
N GLY A 208 17.43 -10.49 9.59
CA GLY A 208 16.30 -9.73 9.07
C GLY A 208 16.47 -8.21 9.25
N PHE A 209 15.48 -7.45 8.76
CA PHE A 209 15.46 -6.00 8.90
C PHE A 209 14.92 -5.61 10.27
N VAL A 210 15.51 -4.56 10.84
CA VAL A 210 15.09 -3.98 12.12
C VAL A 210 14.09 -2.85 11.84
N PHE A 211 12.94 -2.89 12.51
CA PHE A 211 11.98 -1.79 12.47
C PHE A 211 12.36 -0.67 13.43
N ARG A 212 12.19 0.55 12.95
CA ARG A 212 12.67 1.79 13.54
C ARG A 212 11.52 2.79 13.64
N LEU A 213 11.50 3.56 14.72
CA LEU A 213 10.66 4.75 14.88
C LEU A 213 11.58 5.92 15.25
N ASP A 214 12.13 6.55 14.23
CA ASP A 214 13.12 7.60 14.36
C ASP A 214 12.52 8.95 13.96
N ALA A 215 13.09 10.06 14.46
CA ALA A 215 12.63 11.38 14.06
C ALA A 215 12.77 11.59 12.55
N GLY A 216 11.73 12.15 11.93
CA GLY A 216 11.67 12.42 10.50
C GLY A 216 10.51 11.72 9.79
N PRO A 217 10.54 11.69 8.45
CA PRO A 217 9.39 11.28 7.62
C PRO A 217 9.18 9.77 7.54
N GLY A 218 10.11 8.96 8.05
CA GLY A 218 10.05 7.50 7.92
C GLY A 218 10.25 7.03 6.48
N GLN A 219 9.81 5.80 6.21
CA GLN A 219 10.01 5.14 4.93
C GLN A 219 8.75 5.18 4.07
N LYS A 220 8.93 5.59 2.81
CA LYS A 220 7.90 5.49 1.77
C LYS A 220 7.55 4.02 1.51
N GLY A 221 6.27 3.74 1.25
CA GLY A 221 5.82 2.39 0.96
C GLY A 221 5.39 1.59 2.19
N VAL A 222 5.53 2.17 3.39
CA VAL A 222 4.91 1.59 4.58
C VAL A 222 3.54 2.20 4.72
N ALA A 223 2.52 1.40 4.42
CA ALA A 223 1.13 1.83 4.36
C ALA A 223 0.21 0.81 5.01
N MET A 224 -0.99 1.24 5.37
CA MET A 224 -2.08 0.33 5.67
C MET A 224 -2.65 -0.24 4.37
N THR A 225 -3.29 -1.40 4.44
CA THR A 225 -4.00 -1.99 3.30
C THR A 225 -4.99 -1.00 2.67
N PRO A 226 -5.15 -1.02 1.33
CA PRO A 226 -6.02 -0.10 0.63
C PRO A 226 -7.51 -0.34 0.96
N ASN A 227 -8.35 0.66 0.67
CA ASN A 227 -9.75 0.67 1.11
C ASN A 227 -10.60 -0.52 0.63
N HIS A 228 -10.34 -0.99 -0.60
CA HIS A 228 -11.03 -2.14 -1.19
C HIS A 228 -10.60 -3.48 -0.58
N HIS A 229 -9.53 -3.53 0.21
CA HIS A 229 -9.10 -4.76 0.86
C HIS A 229 -10.09 -5.13 1.99
N PRO A 230 -10.55 -6.38 2.09
CA PRO A 230 -11.57 -6.78 3.06
C PRO A 230 -11.10 -6.69 4.52
N CYS A 231 -9.82 -6.94 4.76
CA CYS A 231 -9.18 -6.72 6.07
C CYS A 231 -8.38 -5.42 6.13
N ALA A 232 -8.18 -4.89 7.35
CA ALA A 232 -7.28 -3.77 7.63
C ALA A 232 -6.01 -4.27 8.33
N PHE A 233 -4.84 -4.03 7.76
CA PHE A 233 -3.54 -4.34 8.40
C PHE A 233 -2.40 -3.50 7.84
N LEU A 234 -1.26 -3.45 8.55
CA LEU A 234 -0.03 -2.83 8.04
C LEU A 234 0.50 -3.67 6.88
N ASN A 235 0.54 -3.11 5.68
CA ASN A 235 0.87 -3.81 4.44
C ASN A 235 2.40 -3.96 4.28
N VAL A 236 3.01 -4.74 5.16
CA VAL A 236 4.42 -5.12 5.08
C VAL A 236 4.52 -6.64 5.23
N PRO A 237 5.14 -7.36 4.28
CA PRO A 237 5.25 -8.82 4.36
C PRO A 237 6.33 -9.26 5.36
N GLY A 238 6.20 -10.50 5.84
CA GLY A 238 7.26 -11.15 6.60
C GLY A 238 7.54 -10.54 7.98
N LEU A 239 6.55 -9.89 8.59
CA LEU A 239 6.69 -9.35 9.94
C LEU A 239 6.82 -10.46 10.98
N ALA A 240 7.68 -10.22 11.97
CA ALA A 240 7.85 -11.11 13.10
C ALA A 240 8.11 -10.34 14.39
N MET A 241 7.67 -10.89 15.51
CA MET A 241 8.12 -10.46 16.83
C MET A 241 9.20 -11.43 17.33
N CYS A 242 10.35 -10.90 17.71
CA CYS A 242 11.50 -11.68 18.16
C CYS A 242 11.93 -11.26 19.56
N ASN A 243 12.12 -12.20 20.48
CA ASN A 243 12.63 -11.91 21.82
C ASN A 243 14.16 -11.83 21.81
N ARG A 244 14.72 -10.61 21.76
CA ARG A 244 16.16 -10.39 21.54
C ARG A 244 16.74 -9.38 22.55
N PRO A 245 18.04 -9.50 22.89
CA PRO A 245 18.70 -8.52 23.74
C PRO A 245 18.78 -7.16 23.06
N VAL A 246 18.57 -6.08 23.82
CA VAL A 246 18.75 -4.70 23.36
C VAL A 246 19.95 -4.09 24.08
N GLU A 247 20.98 -3.73 23.33
CA GLU A 247 22.26 -3.25 23.88
C GLU A 247 22.09 -2.02 24.78
N TYR A 248 21.27 -1.05 24.34
CA TYR A 248 20.95 0.15 25.12
C TYR A 248 20.39 -0.16 26.52
N TYR A 249 19.71 -1.31 26.68
CA TYR A 249 19.18 -1.80 27.95
C TYR A 249 20.08 -2.88 28.59
N ARG A 250 21.40 -2.79 28.38
CA ARG A 250 22.42 -3.70 28.95
C ARG A 250 22.14 -5.17 28.63
N GLY A 251 21.72 -5.45 27.40
CA GLY A 251 21.42 -6.80 26.93
C GLY A 251 20.11 -7.39 27.45
N ARG A 252 19.24 -6.60 28.11
CA ARG A 252 17.91 -7.07 28.51
C ARG A 252 17.12 -7.50 27.28
N LYS A 253 16.53 -8.70 27.35
CA LYS A 253 15.67 -9.22 26.29
C LYS A 253 14.35 -8.45 26.23
N MET A 254 13.94 -8.11 25.01
CA MET A 254 12.68 -7.44 24.70
C MET A 254 12.10 -8.02 23.42
N ASN A 255 10.78 -7.99 23.28
CA ASN A 255 10.10 -8.36 22.04
C ASN A 255 10.26 -7.23 21.02
N LEU A 256 10.99 -7.50 19.94
CA LEU A 256 11.29 -6.54 18.88
C LEU A 256 10.58 -6.91 17.59
N LEU A 257 10.04 -5.91 16.89
CA LEU A 257 9.48 -6.08 15.56
C LEU A 257 10.61 -6.17 14.51
N LYS A 258 10.55 -7.18 13.66
CA LYS A 258 11.49 -7.42 12.56
C LYS A 258 10.76 -7.76 11.27
N MET A 259 11.46 -7.60 10.14
CA MET A 259 11.00 -8.03 8.81
C MET A 259 11.91 -9.11 8.25
N PHE A 260 11.29 -10.14 7.68
CA PHE A 260 11.92 -11.25 6.98
C PHE A 260 11.27 -11.39 5.60
N PRO A 261 11.78 -10.74 4.54
CA PRO A 261 11.14 -10.74 3.22
C PRO A 261 10.90 -12.12 2.62
N ASN A 262 11.75 -13.09 2.97
CA ASN A 262 11.64 -14.47 2.53
C ASN A 262 11.71 -15.42 3.74
N PRO A 263 10.63 -15.53 4.54
CA PRO A 263 10.69 -16.18 5.84
C PRO A 263 10.91 -17.70 5.76
N THR A 264 10.67 -18.32 4.60
CA THR A 264 10.86 -19.75 4.32
C THR A 264 12.11 -20.06 3.49
N GLY A 265 12.83 -19.04 3.00
CA GLY A 265 14.02 -19.20 2.18
C GLY A 265 15.29 -19.46 2.96
N ASN A 266 16.42 -19.52 2.26
CA ASN A 266 17.75 -19.67 2.86
C ASN A 266 18.30 -18.34 3.41
N LEU A 267 18.04 -17.24 2.70
CA LEU A 267 18.30 -15.88 3.15
C LEU A 267 17.02 -15.31 3.75
N TRP A 268 17.16 -14.60 4.88
CA TRP A 268 16.03 -14.04 5.64
C TRP A 268 15.04 -15.09 6.17
N LYS A 269 15.50 -16.32 6.40
CA LYS A 269 14.74 -17.33 7.14
C LYS A 269 14.35 -16.76 8.50
N MET A 270 13.08 -16.86 8.85
CA MET A 270 12.63 -16.43 10.18
C MET A 270 13.15 -17.40 11.24
N PRO A 271 13.93 -16.94 12.23
CA PRO A 271 14.43 -17.79 13.31
C PRO A 271 13.29 -18.40 14.15
N GLU A 272 13.53 -19.56 14.77
CA GLU A 272 12.53 -20.24 15.59
C GLU A 272 12.14 -19.42 16.83
N GLU A 273 13.05 -18.61 17.36
CA GLU A 273 12.79 -17.69 18.47
C GLU A 273 11.97 -16.44 18.10
N CYS A 274 11.51 -16.37 16.85
CA CYS A 274 10.61 -15.34 16.36
C CYS A 274 9.24 -15.97 16.04
N THR A 275 8.20 -15.20 16.32
CA THR A 275 6.82 -15.56 15.97
C THR A 275 6.36 -14.71 14.79
N PRO A 276 5.76 -15.28 13.73
CA PRO A 276 5.24 -14.51 12.61
C PRO A 276 4.01 -13.72 13.06
N VAL A 277 3.94 -12.45 12.69
CA VAL A 277 2.85 -11.57 13.12
C VAL A 277 2.28 -10.76 11.97
N ARG A 278 1.10 -10.22 12.22
CA ARG A 278 0.49 -9.12 11.48
C ARG A 278 0.21 -7.98 12.44
N LEU A 279 0.24 -6.75 11.95
CA LEU A 279 -0.11 -5.57 12.74
C LEU A 279 -1.48 -5.05 12.30
N LEU A 280 -2.43 -5.08 13.21
CA LEU A 280 -3.82 -4.71 12.98
C LEU A 280 -4.09 -3.31 13.57
N PRO A 281 -4.68 -2.39 12.80
CA PRO A 281 -5.03 -1.06 13.28
C PRO A 281 -6.28 -1.12 14.18
N GLN A 282 -6.16 -0.62 15.41
CA GLN A 282 -7.29 -0.34 16.28
C GLN A 282 -7.58 1.16 16.29
N CYS A 283 -8.82 1.55 16.00
CA CYS A 283 -9.21 2.95 15.87
C CYS A 283 -8.99 3.73 17.17
N ILE A 284 -8.46 4.95 17.04
CA ILE A 284 -8.40 5.95 18.11
C ILE A 284 -8.42 7.34 17.45
N PRO A 285 -9.10 8.34 18.00
CA PRO A 285 -9.00 9.70 17.48
C PRO A 285 -7.53 10.15 17.42
N LEU A 286 -7.14 10.79 16.32
CA LEU A 286 -5.85 11.47 16.24
C LEU A 286 -5.98 12.81 16.98
N PRO A 287 -5.13 13.09 17.99
CA PRO A 287 -5.12 14.40 18.63
C PRO A 287 -4.74 15.50 17.63
N ASP A 288 -5.30 16.69 17.79
CA ASP A 288 -4.99 17.81 16.91
C ASP A 288 -3.49 18.15 16.90
N ALA A 289 -2.96 18.42 15.72
CA ALA A 289 -1.63 18.99 15.55
C ALA A 289 -1.51 20.31 16.34
N PRO A 290 -0.45 20.49 17.15
CA PRO A 290 -0.22 21.77 17.80
C PRO A 290 0.12 22.84 16.75
N LYS A 291 -0.45 24.02 16.92
CA LYS A 291 -0.25 25.14 15.98
C LYS A 291 1.19 25.64 16.04
N GLY A 292 1.82 25.84 14.88
CA GLY A 292 3.14 26.46 14.77
C GLY A 292 4.33 25.55 15.07
N VAL A 293 4.16 24.23 15.07
CA VAL A 293 5.24 23.23 15.22
C VAL A 293 5.24 22.23 14.06
N GLY A 294 6.30 21.41 13.98
CA GLY A 294 6.62 20.57 12.81
C GLY A 294 5.54 19.60 12.30
N PRO A 295 4.69 18.97 13.12
CA PRO A 295 3.61 18.12 12.62
C PRO A 295 2.38 18.98 12.23
N SER A 296 2.09 19.15 10.94
CA SER A 296 0.92 19.93 10.47
C SER A 296 -0.36 19.09 10.32
N HIS A 297 -0.26 17.76 10.37
CA HIS A 297 -1.34 16.79 10.07
C HIS A 297 -2.10 17.03 8.74
N GLU A 298 -1.53 17.85 7.85
CA GLU A 298 -2.20 18.35 6.64
C GLU A 298 -2.60 17.23 5.66
N PHE A 299 -1.78 16.19 5.55
CA PHE A 299 -1.98 15.08 4.62
C PHE A 299 -2.37 13.78 5.33
N VAL A 300 -2.95 13.89 6.54
CA VAL A 300 -3.41 12.74 7.31
C VAL A 300 -4.59 12.08 6.63
N GLN A 301 -4.45 10.79 6.35
CA GLN A 301 -5.45 9.98 5.68
C GLN A 301 -6.39 9.31 6.68
N THR A 302 -7.68 9.33 6.36
CA THR A 302 -8.66 8.48 7.06
C THR A 302 -8.40 7.03 6.67
N THR A 303 -8.05 6.21 7.66
CA THR A 303 -7.60 4.83 7.44
C THR A 303 -8.56 3.84 8.05
N HIS A 304 -8.77 2.69 7.39
CA HIS A 304 -9.59 1.64 7.97
C HIS A 304 -8.93 1.00 9.19
N CYS A 305 -9.75 0.76 10.21
CA CYS A 305 -9.32 0.19 11.48
C CYS A 305 -10.44 -0.60 12.13
N TYR A 306 -10.12 -1.36 13.17
CA TYR A 306 -11.10 -2.07 13.97
C TYR A 306 -11.44 -1.28 15.23
N LYS A 307 -12.71 -1.32 15.65
CA LYS A 307 -13.12 -0.66 16.90
C LYS A 307 -12.38 -1.23 18.11
N ASN A 308 -12.21 -2.55 18.15
CA ASN A 308 -11.48 -3.24 19.20
C ASN A 308 -10.93 -4.56 18.66
N VAL A 309 -9.61 -4.64 18.44
CA VAL A 309 -8.97 -5.82 17.84
C VAL A 309 -9.05 -7.04 18.75
N SER A 310 -8.92 -6.85 20.07
CA SER A 310 -8.92 -7.95 21.03
C SER A 310 -10.31 -8.55 21.28
N ALA A 311 -11.38 -7.88 20.83
CA ALA A 311 -12.75 -8.37 20.95
C ALA A 311 -13.23 -9.14 19.70
N ILE A 312 -12.40 -9.21 18.65
CA ILE A 312 -12.73 -9.94 17.42
C ILE A 312 -12.38 -11.41 17.62
N ASP A 313 -13.35 -12.29 17.41
CA ASP A 313 -13.08 -13.72 17.27
C ASP A 313 -12.60 -14.02 15.85
N TRP A 314 -11.27 -14.00 15.69
CA TRP A 314 -10.62 -14.22 14.39
C TRP A 314 -10.87 -15.61 13.80
N SER A 315 -11.27 -16.60 14.61
CA SER A 315 -11.56 -17.95 14.14
C SER A 315 -12.83 -18.04 13.28
N MET A 316 -13.72 -17.05 13.41
CA MET A 316 -14.96 -16.98 12.64
C MET A 316 -14.78 -16.39 11.25
N TYR A 317 -13.60 -15.82 10.95
CA TYR A 317 -13.34 -15.04 9.76
C TYR A 317 -12.30 -15.68 8.84
N THR A 318 -12.40 -15.39 7.55
CA THR A 318 -11.41 -15.79 6.57
C THR A 318 -10.07 -15.11 6.89
N PRO A 319 -8.94 -15.87 6.94
CA PRO A 319 -7.63 -15.29 7.19
C PRO A 319 -7.25 -14.23 6.16
N CYS A 320 -6.78 -13.07 6.63
CA CYS A 320 -6.52 -11.90 5.79
C CYS A 320 -5.36 -12.06 4.79
N ASP A 321 -4.57 -13.13 4.89
CA ASP A 321 -3.49 -13.54 3.98
C ASP A 321 -3.98 -14.38 2.79
N GLN A 322 -5.22 -14.85 2.81
CA GLN A 322 -5.77 -15.67 1.72
C GLN A 322 -6.44 -14.85 0.61
N VAL A 323 -6.45 -13.52 0.73
CA VAL A 323 -7.01 -12.61 -0.26
C VAL A 323 -5.93 -12.29 -1.29
N ARG A 324 -6.06 -12.85 -2.50
CA ARG A 324 -5.21 -12.55 -3.66
C ARG A 324 -5.86 -11.50 -4.55
#